data_AF-F9WMK8-F1
#
_entry.id   AF-F9WMK8-F1
#
_cell.length_a   1.000
_cell.length_b   1.000
_cell.length_c   1.000
_cell.angle_alpha   90.00
_cell.angle_beta   90.00
_cell.angle_gamma   90.00
#
_symmetry.space_group_name_H-M   'P 1'
#
loop_
_entity.id
_entity.type
_entity.pdbx_description
1 polymer ?
#
loop_
_entity_poly.entity_id
_entity_poly.type
_entity_poly.pdbx_seq_one_letter_code
_entity_poly.pdbx_strand_id
1 'polypeptide(L)'
;MTMLRVGLLLACFTVCAFAAGREVENENTTIKPLEVMNASFQELKLEECATALLCLWLEVVQLPRRRMIERIDTVFKQFESVVNVTAERAMLEEDETFTNSLEARDVLHGMRSKLETAEQLTKKLESGKTELLTELEKDDTVVGDMPLALSSVSAAAAKFAGTQQQVISIPNAKQMVAKMNNFTLGKQIASNITELIMRQWWNESTSSLVNNLQTLINESSEICSRQFASGKKKRWPPCWRTKCYSDVIKLAYSGRGYLTQYMETITSADGLDARNRNVSASLAKLLPNGNLSSIINATARDMVKLRNVKTQLQKARAIYVATVQREKETVPLSGCTDLWKQLLTFVGWE
;
A
#
# COMPACT_ATOMS: atom_id res chain seq x y z
N MET A 1 1.36 45.36 -26.87
CA MET A 1 0.68 44.08 -26.51
C MET A 1 1.48 42.82 -26.88
N THR A 2 2.48 42.88 -27.76
CA THR A 2 3.29 41.72 -28.18
C THR A 2 4.42 41.34 -27.22
N MET A 3 5.04 42.31 -26.51
CA MET A 3 6.13 42.01 -25.56
C MET A 3 5.68 41.26 -24.30
N LEU A 4 4.47 41.52 -23.81
CA LEU A 4 3.91 40.85 -22.63
C LEU A 4 3.63 39.36 -22.88
N ARG A 5 3.28 38.99 -24.11
CA ARG A 5 3.07 37.58 -24.51
C ARG A 5 4.38 36.81 -24.66
N VAL A 6 5.45 37.47 -25.10
CA VAL A 6 6.80 36.87 -25.19
C VAL A 6 7.39 36.64 -23.79
N GLY A 7 7.18 37.59 -22.86
CA GLY A 7 7.61 37.44 -21.46
C GLY A 7 6.90 36.29 -20.73
N LEU A 8 5.60 36.10 -20.96
CA LEU A 8 4.83 34.98 -20.40
C LEU A 8 5.24 33.61 -20.97
N LEU A 9 5.61 33.56 -22.25
CA LEU A 9 6.15 32.34 -22.87
C LEU A 9 7.53 31.97 -22.28
N LEU A 10 8.42 32.95 -22.11
CA LEU A 10 9.74 32.72 -21.49
C LEU A 10 9.63 32.28 -20.02
N ALA A 11 8.67 32.84 -19.26
CA ALA A 11 8.39 32.40 -17.89
C ALA A 11 7.81 30.97 -17.82
N CYS A 12 7.01 30.55 -18.81
CA CYS A 12 6.55 29.16 -18.89
C CYS A 12 7.70 28.20 -19.23
N PHE A 13 8.64 28.60 -20.10
CA PHE A 13 9.82 27.79 -20.42
C PHE A 13 10.79 27.66 -19.22
N THR A 14 10.97 28.69 -18.40
CA THR A 14 11.80 28.57 -17.19
C THR A 14 11.10 27.76 -16.10
N VAL A 15 9.78 27.83 -15.96
CA VAL A 15 9.02 26.98 -15.02
C VAL A 15 8.98 25.52 -15.49
N CYS A 16 8.87 25.25 -16.80
CA CYS A 16 9.02 23.90 -17.36
C CYS A 16 10.47 23.39 -17.26
N ALA A 17 11.47 24.25 -17.40
CA ALA A 17 12.88 23.89 -17.18
C ALA A 17 13.22 23.70 -15.68
N PHE A 18 12.51 24.35 -14.75
CA PHE A 18 12.62 24.07 -13.31
C PHE A 18 11.82 22.83 -12.87
N ALA A 19 10.74 22.49 -13.59
CA ALA A 19 10.02 21.23 -13.39
C ALA A 19 10.77 20.03 -14.00
N ALA A 20 11.49 20.24 -15.10
CA ALA A 20 12.42 19.25 -15.66
C ALA A 20 13.79 19.25 -14.96
N GLY A 21 14.22 20.38 -14.39
CA GLY A 21 15.48 20.59 -13.66
C GLY A 21 15.41 20.22 -12.18
N ARG A 22 14.34 19.55 -11.75
CA ARG A 22 14.28 18.82 -10.48
C ARG A 22 14.77 17.37 -10.62
N GLU A 23 15.53 17.07 -11.67
CA GLU A 23 16.59 16.07 -11.62
C GLU A 23 17.70 16.58 -10.68
N VAL A 24 17.40 16.49 -9.39
CA VAL A 24 18.37 16.66 -8.31
C VAL A 24 19.46 15.62 -8.52
N GLU A 25 20.67 16.08 -8.81
CA GLU A 25 21.95 15.40 -8.57
C GLU A 25 21.93 13.88 -8.73
N ASN A 26 21.76 13.45 -9.97
CA ASN A 26 21.87 12.06 -10.38
C ASN A 26 23.35 11.64 -10.59
N GLU A 27 24.28 12.20 -9.82
CA GLU A 27 25.73 11.97 -9.96
C GLU A 27 26.21 10.60 -9.41
N ASN A 28 25.31 9.62 -9.33
CA ASN A 28 25.62 8.19 -9.14
C ASN A 28 24.66 7.24 -9.91
N THR A 29 23.90 7.73 -10.89
CA THR A 29 22.80 6.98 -11.55
C THR A 29 23.19 6.15 -12.77
N THR A 30 24.08 5.18 -12.59
CA THR A 30 24.27 4.16 -13.64
C THR A 30 24.42 2.74 -13.15
N ILE A 31 24.44 2.51 -11.83
CA ILE A 31 24.63 1.15 -11.32
C ILE A 31 23.28 0.58 -10.89
N LYS A 32 22.77 -0.38 -11.66
CA LYS A 32 21.48 -1.04 -11.39
C LYS A 32 21.62 -2.04 -10.24
N PRO A 33 20.57 -2.28 -9.41
CA PRO A 33 20.64 -3.26 -8.33
C PRO A 33 21.07 -4.65 -8.80
N LEU A 34 20.62 -5.06 -9.99
CA LEU A 34 20.98 -6.33 -10.61
C LEU A 34 22.47 -6.41 -10.97
N GLU A 35 23.08 -5.31 -11.44
CA GLU A 35 24.50 -5.26 -11.77
C GLU A 35 25.37 -5.34 -10.51
N VAL A 36 24.99 -4.62 -9.45
CA VAL A 36 25.68 -4.71 -8.14
C VAL A 36 25.58 -6.10 -7.57
N MET A 37 24.38 -6.71 -7.62
CA MET A 37 24.17 -8.08 -7.16
C MET A 37 25.04 -9.05 -7.95
N ASN A 38 25.05 -8.95 -9.28
CA ASN A 38 25.84 -9.81 -10.16
C ASN A 38 27.33 -9.71 -9.86
N ALA A 39 27.88 -8.50 -9.85
CA ALA A 39 29.30 -8.26 -9.55
C ALA A 39 29.67 -8.78 -8.15
N SER A 40 28.87 -8.44 -7.15
CA SER A 40 29.12 -8.87 -5.76
C SER A 40 29.13 -10.39 -5.66
N PHE A 41 28.13 -11.10 -6.19
CA PHE A 41 27.99 -12.54 -6.03
C PHE A 41 29.01 -13.36 -6.83
N GLN A 42 29.43 -12.87 -8.01
CA GLN A 42 30.39 -13.58 -8.85
C GLN A 42 31.77 -13.72 -8.20
N GLU A 43 32.16 -12.75 -7.37
CA GLU A 43 33.46 -12.71 -6.68
C GLU A 43 33.50 -13.56 -5.40
N LEU A 44 32.33 -13.92 -4.84
CA LEU A 44 32.23 -14.65 -3.58
C LEU A 44 32.64 -16.12 -3.73
N LYS A 45 33.27 -16.67 -2.68
CA LYS A 45 33.46 -18.12 -2.53
C LYS A 45 32.14 -18.79 -2.14
N LEU A 46 32.06 -20.12 -2.29
CA LEU A 46 30.85 -20.92 -2.02
C LEU A 46 30.14 -20.57 -0.70
N GLU A 47 30.91 -20.47 0.39
CA GLU A 47 30.41 -20.15 1.73
C GLU A 47 29.87 -18.71 1.82
N GLU A 48 30.63 -17.74 1.32
CA GLU A 48 30.24 -16.33 1.28
C GLU A 48 29.00 -16.14 0.40
N CYS A 49 28.93 -16.81 -0.76
CA CYS A 49 27.79 -16.76 -1.68
C CYS A 49 26.53 -17.34 -1.03
N ALA A 50 26.64 -18.49 -0.34
CA ALA A 50 25.51 -19.09 0.36
C ALA A 50 24.95 -18.17 1.44
N THR A 51 25.82 -17.57 2.26
CA THR A 51 25.38 -16.63 3.31
C THR A 51 24.80 -15.34 2.71
N ALA A 52 25.47 -14.75 1.70
CA ALA A 52 25.00 -13.55 1.02
C ALA A 52 23.63 -13.76 0.34
N LEU A 53 23.41 -14.92 -0.28
CA LEU A 53 22.13 -15.30 -0.88
C LEU A 53 21.01 -15.28 0.17
N LEU A 54 21.20 -15.94 1.31
CA LEU A 54 20.17 -15.99 2.35
C LEU A 54 19.96 -14.62 3.02
N CYS A 55 21.01 -13.83 3.21
CA CYS A 55 20.87 -12.43 3.66
C CYS A 55 20.06 -11.59 2.67
N LEU A 56 20.33 -11.71 1.37
CA LEU A 56 19.60 -10.98 0.33
C LEU A 56 18.12 -11.38 0.32
N TRP A 57 17.83 -12.68 0.39
CA TRP A 57 16.45 -13.17 0.42
C TRP A 57 15.70 -12.75 1.69
N LEU A 58 16.38 -12.64 2.83
CA LEU A 58 15.78 -12.08 4.06
C LEU A 58 15.40 -10.61 3.92
N GLU A 59 16.15 -9.81 3.17
CA GLU A 59 15.76 -8.42 2.91
C GLU A 59 14.62 -8.36 1.87
N VAL A 60 14.74 -9.10 0.77
CA VAL A 60 13.75 -9.09 -0.32
C VAL A 60 12.38 -9.61 0.14
N VAL A 61 12.32 -10.65 0.99
CA VAL A 61 11.05 -11.18 1.50
C VAL A 61 10.29 -10.17 2.38
N GLN A 62 10.94 -9.12 2.88
CA GLN A 62 10.26 -8.06 3.63
C GLN A 62 9.59 -7.03 2.72
N LEU A 63 9.97 -6.94 1.44
CA LEU A 63 9.52 -5.89 0.54
C LEU A 63 8.00 -5.91 0.29
N PRO A 64 7.33 -7.04 0.01
CA PRO A 64 5.87 -7.02 -0.17
C PRO A 64 5.10 -6.53 1.06
N ARG A 65 5.58 -6.86 2.28
CA ARG A 65 5.02 -6.32 3.53
C ARG A 65 5.17 -4.81 3.61
N ARG A 66 6.36 -4.27 3.32
CA ARG A 66 6.61 -2.82 3.29
C ARG A 66 5.70 -2.12 2.28
N ARG A 67 5.57 -2.66 1.07
CA ARG A 67 4.68 -2.10 0.05
C ARG A 67 3.22 -2.10 0.50
N MET A 68 2.78 -3.17 1.15
CA MET A 68 1.42 -3.26 1.66
C MET A 68 1.12 -2.22 2.75
N ILE A 69 2.06 -1.94 3.65
CA ILE A 69 1.93 -0.86 4.66
C ILE A 69 1.71 0.49 3.97
N GLU A 70 2.58 0.84 3.01
CA GLU A 70 2.47 2.09 2.23
C GLU A 70 1.12 2.18 1.49
N ARG A 71 0.68 1.05 0.94
CA ARG A 71 -0.54 1.01 0.13
C ARG A 71 -1.80 1.07 0.96
N ILE A 72 -1.83 0.45 2.14
CA ILE A 72 -2.95 0.55 3.08
C ILE A 72 -3.18 2.02 3.45
N ASP A 73 -2.13 2.74 3.86
CA ASP A 73 -2.27 4.17 4.19
C ASP A 73 -2.87 4.98 3.04
N THR A 74 -2.40 4.72 1.80
CA THR A 74 -2.94 5.34 0.59
C THR A 74 -4.43 5.01 0.37
N VAL A 75 -4.83 3.76 0.56
CA VAL A 75 -6.23 3.31 0.42
C VAL A 75 -7.14 4.00 1.43
N PHE A 76 -6.71 4.16 2.68
CA PHE A 76 -7.50 4.88 3.68
C PHE A 76 -7.65 6.37 3.34
N LYS A 77 -6.58 7.04 2.90
CA LYS A 77 -6.64 8.43 2.40
C LYS A 77 -7.59 8.58 1.21
N GLN A 78 -7.52 7.67 0.24
CA GLN A 78 -8.46 7.65 -0.88
C GLN A 78 -9.89 7.40 -0.41
N PHE A 79 -10.10 6.49 0.53
CA PHE A 79 -11.42 6.19 1.06
C PHE A 79 -12.04 7.40 1.79
N GLU A 80 -11.26 8.11 2.59
CA GLU A 80 -11.67 9.36 3.24
C GLU A 80 -12.13 10.39 2.20
N SER A 81 -11.38 10.57 1.12
CA SER A 81 -11.78 11.46 0.02
C SER A 81 -13.10 11.04 -0.65
N VAL A 82 -13.33 9.72 -0.76
CA VAL A 82 -14.56 9.15 -1.33
C VAL A 82 -15.74 9.31 -0.39
N VAL A 83 -15.54 9.37 0.94
CA VAL A 83 -16.65 9.43 1.91
C VAL A 83 -16.83 10.80 2.58
N ASN A 84 -15.93 11.76 2.35
CA ASN A 84 -15.89 13.11 2.94
C ASN A 84 -17.23 13.62 3.51
N VAL A 85 -17.45 13.31 4.78
CA VAL A 85 -18.67 13.61 5.54
C VAL A 85 -18.63 15.05 6.04
N THR A 86 -17.43 15.58 6.27
CA THR A 86 -17.19 16.96 6.74
C THR A 86 -17.73 17.99 5.76
N ALA A 87 -17.60 17.74 4.45
CA ALA A 87 -18.21 18.59 3.42
C ALA A 87 -19.75 18.57 3.51
N GLU A 88 -20.36 17.41 3.71
CA GLU A 88 -21.82 17.30 3.87
C GLU A 88 -22.30 17.96 5.17
N ARG A 89 -21.47 17.95 6.24
CA ARG A 89 -21.76 18.64 7.50
C ARG A 89 -21.72 20.16 7.36
N ALA A 90 -20.67 20.71 6.75
CA ALA A 90 -20.55 22.16 6.53
C ALA A 90 -21.73 22.71 5.72
N MET A 91 -22.16 21.98 4.68
CA MET A 91 -23.33 22.37 3.89
C MET A 91 -24.64 22.39 4.69
N LEU A 92 -24.81 21.52 5.69
CA LEU A 92 -26.01 21.53 6.54
C LEU A 92 -25.98 22.66 7.59
N GLU A 93 -24.80 23.09 8.01
CA GLU A 93 -24.64 24.21 8.94
C GLU A 93 -24.89 25.57 8.24
N GLU A 94 -24.65 25.66 6.92
CA GLU A 94 -24.94 26.87 6.12
C GLU A 94 -26.43 27.05 5.77
N ASP A 95 -27.24 25.98 5.83
CA ASP A 95 -28.64 25.96 5.35
C ASP A 95 -29.67 26.10 6.49
N GLU A 96 -29.48 27.06 7.38
CA GLU A 96 -30.41 27.36 8.50
C GLU A 96 -31.76 27.96 8.05
N THR A 97 -31.96 28.17 6.75
CA THR A 97 -33.00 29.07 6.22
C THR A 97 -34.41 28.50 6.12
N PHE A 98 -34.64 27.20 6.34
CA PHE A 98 -35.99 26.59 6.22
C PHE A 98 -36.35 25.67 7.39
N THR A 99 -36.34 26.23 8.59
CA THR A 99 -36.90 25.58 9.79
C THR A 99 -38.43 25.64 9.86
N ASN A 100 -39.17 26.07 8.83
CA ASN A 100 -40.61 26.37 9.00
C ASN A 100 -41.58 25.21 8.69
N SER A 101 -41.16 24.14 8.01
CA SER A 101 -42.01 22.98 7.77
C SER A 101 -41.62 21.76 8.61
N LEU A 102 -42.62 21.01 9.06
CA LEU A 102 -42.43 19.78 9.86
C LEU A 102 -41.67 18.71 9.05
N GLU A 103 -41.99 18.54 7.76
CA GLU A 103 -41.34 17.55 6.91
C GLU A 103 -39.86 17.87 6.67
N ALA A 104 -39.49 19.13 6.45
CA ALA A 104 -38.08 19.54 6.31
C ALA A 104 -37.31 19.35 7.62
N ARG A 105 -37.93 19.65 8.79
CA ARG A 105 -37.33 19.40 10.11
C ARG A 105 -37.04 17.91 10.34
N ASP A 106 -37.96 17.02 10.00
CA ASP A 106 -37.77 15.58 10.17
C ASP A 106 -36.63 15.05 9.28
N VAL A 107 -36.55 15.53 8.03
CA VAL A 107 -35.45 15.18 7.12
C VAL A 107 -34.11 15.72 7.65
N LEU A 108 -34.06 16.97 8.13
CA LEU A 108 -32.86 17.57 8.73
C LEU A 108 -32.40 16.83 9.98
N HIS A 109 -33.31 16.46 10.89
CA HIS A 109 -33.00 15.62 12.05
C HIS A 109 -32.44 14.26 11.61
N GLY A 110 -33.06 13.64 10.60
CA GLY A 110 -32.60 12.39 10.02
C GLY A 110 -31.24 12.49 9.33
N MET A 111 -30.88 13.64 8.77
CA MET A 111 -29.55 13.91 8.20
C MET A 111 -28.51 14.12 9.31
N ARG A 112 -28.81 14.91 10.35
CA ARG A 112 -27.92 15.12 11.52
C ARG A 112 -27.55 13.81 12.21
N SER A 113 -28.53 12.95 12.49
CA SER A 113 -28.28 11.63 13.11
C SER A 113 -27.37 10.74 12.25
N LYS A 114 -27.50 10.79 10.91
CA LYS A 114 -26.62 10.05 10.00
C LYS A 114 -25.21 10.64 9.94
N LEU A 115 -25.06 11.97 10.03
CA LEU A 115 -23.74 12.61 10.14
C LEU A 115 -23.03 12.22 11.43
N GLU A 116 -23.72 12.21 12.57
CA GLU A 116 -23.17 11.74 13.85
C GLU A 116 -22.70 10.27 13.76
N THR A 117 -23.52 9.41 13.14
CA THR A 117 -23.16 8.00 12.89
C THR A 117 -21.92 7.91 12.00
N ALA A 118 -21.85 8.73 10.96
CA ALA A 118 -20.72 8.75 10.04
C ALA A 118 -19.42 9.22 10.74
N GLU A 119 -19.49 10.22 11.60
CA GLU A 119 -18.35 10.68 12.41
C GLU A 119 -17.83 9.61 13.36
N GLN A 120 -18.73 8.90 14.04
CA GLN A 120 -18.34 7.77 14.89
C GLN A 120 -17.66 6.66 14.08
N LEU A 121 -18.17 6.36 12.88
CA LEU A 121 -17.57 5.37 11.98
C LEU A 121 -16.21 5.83 11.46
N THR A 122 -16.02 7.12 11.13
CA THR A 122 -14.72 7.67 10.72
C THR A 122 -13.70 7.53 11.84
N LYS A 123 -14.06 7.85 13.10
CA LYS A 123 -13.17 7.64 14.26
C LYS A 123 -12.79 6.17 14.44
N LYS A 124 -13.75 5.26 14.27
CA LYS A 124 -13.49 3.80 14.33
C LYS A 124 -12.56 3.33 13.21
N LEU A 125 -12.74 3.84 11.99
CA LEU A 125 -11.89 3.52 10.86
C LEU A 125 -10.45 4.01 11.06
N GLU A 126 -10.27 5.22 11.59
CA GLU A 126 -8.94 5.75 11.92
C GLU A 126 -8.24 4.92 13.00
N SER A 127 -8.98 4.50 14.04
CA SER A 127 -8.48 3.58 15.06
C SER A 127 -8.09 2.22 14.46
N GLY A 128 -8.97 1.63 13.63
CA GLY A 128 -8.72 0.35 12.98
C GLY A 128 -7.59 0.40 11.95
N LYS A 129 -7.40 1.53 11.26
CA LYS A 129 -6.24 1.79 10.40
C LYS A 129 -4.96 1.79 11.22
N THR A 130 -4.95 2.53 12.33
CA THR A 130 -3.78 2.64 13.21
C THR A 130 -3.40 1.27 13.76
N GLU A 131 -4.36 0.53 14.30
CA GLU A 131 -4.16 -0.83 14.81
C GLU A 131 -3.63 -1.78 13.72
N LEU A 132 -4.19 -1.71 12.51
CA LEU A 132 -3.74 -2.50 11.37
C LEU A 132 -2.28 -2.19 11.00
N LEU A 133 -1.91 -0.90 10.89
CA LEU A 133 -0.54 -0.50 10.57
C LEU A 133 0.44 -0.92 11.67
N THR A 134 0.08 -0.73 12.95
CA THR A 134 0.90 -1.15 14.09
C THR A 134 1.13 -2.66 14.09
N GLU A 135 0.11 -3.48 13.82
CA GLU A 135 0.29 -4.93 13.72
C GLU A 135 1.16 -5.33 12.51
N LEU A 136 1.01 -4.65 11.37
CA LEU A 136 1.81 -4.93 10.17
C LEU A 136 3.30 -4.56 10.32
N GLU A 137 3.59 -3.57 11.15
CA GLU A 137 4.98 -3.16 11.47
C GLU A 137 5.72 -4.18 12.35
N LYS A 138 5.00 -5.05 13.07
CA LYS A 138 5.64 -6.05 13.92
C LYS A 138 6.49 -7.03 13.11
N ASP A 139 7.64 -7.38 13.64
CA ASP A 139 8.59 -8.25 12.95
C ASP A 139 8.13 -9.71 12.84
N ASP A 140 7.23 -10.17 13.69
CA ASP A 140 6.62 -11.51 13.62
C ASP A 140 5.44 -11.59 12.65
N THR A 141 4.95 -10.46 12.16
CA THR A 141 3.85 -10.40 11.19
C THR A 141 4.28 -10.91 9.82
N VAL A 142 3.50 -11.87 9.32
CA VAL A 142 3.60 -12.48 7.99
C VAL A 142 2.38 -12.13 7.15
N VAL A 143 2.59 -11.93 5.85
CA VAL A 143 1.56 -11.42 4.92
C VAL A 143 1.52 -12.30 3.67
N GLY A 144 0.35 -12.55 3.09
CA GLY A 144 0.20 -13.49 1.97
C GLY A 144 0.95 -14.81 2.18
N ASP A 145 1.73 -15.22 1.18
CA ASP A 145 2.53 -16.45 1.19
C ASP A 145 3.94 -16.28 1.79
N MET A 146 4.16 -15.22 2.58
CA MET A 146 5.43 -14.98 3.28
C MET A 146 5.93 -16.20 4.08
N PRO A 147 5.08 -17.00 4.77
CA PRO A 147 5.57 -18.20 5.46
C PRO A 147 6.23 -19.21 4.52
N LEU A 148 5.70 -19.40 3.31
CA LEU A 148 6.30 -20.29 2.31
C LEU A 148 7.62 -19.71 1.78
N ALA A 149 7.66 -18.42 1.50
CA ALA A 149 8.89 -17.73 1.10
C ALA A 149 9.97 -17.80 2.19
N LEU A 150 9.61 -17.52 3.44
CA LEU A 150 10.51 -17.63 4.61
C LEU A 150 10.96 -19.08 4.84
N SER A 151 10.13 -20.07 4.54
CA SER A 151 10.53 -21.48 4.64
C SER A 151 11.73 -21.81 3.75
N SER A 152 11.82 -21.16 2.58
CA SER A 152 12.93 -21.35 1.63
C SER A 152 14.26 -20.81 2.16
N VAL A 153 14.21 -19.77 3.01
CA VAL A 153 15.37 -19.24 3.73
C VAL A 153 15.69 -20.09 4.95
N SER A 154 14.70 -20.32 5.81
CA SER A 154 14.87 -21.02 7.09
C SER A 154 15.29 -22.48 6.91
N ALA A 155 14.71 -23.20 5.94
CA ALA A 155 15.09 -24.59 5.67
C ALA A 155 16.53 -24.71 5.16
N ALA A 156 16.98 -23.75 4.33
CA ALA A 156 18.36 -23.68 3.87
C ALA A 156 19.31 -23.35 5.03
N ALA A 157 19.00 -22.33 5.84
CA ALA A 157 19.80 -21.95 7.00
C ALA A 157 19.84 -23.05 8.08
N ALA A 158 18.76 -23.80 8.26
CA ALA A 158 18.66 -24.91 9.21
C ALA A 158 19.68 -26.03 8.93
N LYS A 159 20.03 -26.27 7.66
CA LYS A 159 21.11 -27.22 7.33
C LYS A 159 22.47 -26.80 7.89
N PHE A 160 22.69 -25.50 8.04
CA PHE A 160 23.88 -24.96 8.68
C PHE A 160 23.74 -24.95 10.21
N ALA A 161 22.58 -24.54 10.74
CA ALA A 161 22.35 -24.38 12.16
C ALA A 161 22.14 -25.69 12.95
N GLY A 162 21.86 -26.81 12.26
CA GLY A 162 21.64 -28.12 12.90
C GLY A 162 20.31 -28.22 13.66
N THR A 163 19.42 -27.26 13.51
CA THR A 163 18.12 -27.16 14.19
C THR A 163 16.98 -27.53 13.23
N GLN A 164 16.20 -28.56 13.55
CA GLN A 164 15.18 -29.11 12.63
C GLN A 164 13.79 -28.48 12.73
N GLN A 165 13.43 -27.79 13.82
CA GLN A 165 12.08 -27.26 14.00
C GLN A 165 12.10 -25.95 14.78
N GLN A 166 11.83 -24.84 14.09
CA GLN A 166 11.45 -23.57 14.71
C GLN A 166 10.25 -23.01 13.95
N VAL A 167 9.41 -22.26 14.66
CA VAL A 167 8.28 -21.52 14.07
C VAL A 167 8.79 -20.64 12.92
N ILE A 168 8.13 -20.68 11.76
CA ILE A 168 8.52 -19.88 10.61
C ILE A 168 8.14 -18.43 10.87
N SER A 169 9.13 -17.58 11.11
CA SER A 169 8.97 -16.13 11.32
C SER A 169 10.25 -15.39 10.89
N ILE A 170 10.14 -14.09 10.64
CA ILE A 170 11.30 -13.26 10.26
C ILE A 170 12.38 -13.28 11.35
N PRO A 171 12.07 -13.10 12.66
CA PRO A 171 13.09 -13.09 13.70
C PRO A 171 13.86 -14.42 13.76
N ASN A 172 13.17 -15.55 13.62
CA ASN A 172 13.79 -16.86 13.64
C ASN A 172 14.68 -17.07 12.41
N ALA A 173 14.21 -16.71 11.22
CA ALA A 173 15.00 -16.80 9.98
C ALA A 173 16.27 -15.92 10.07
N LYS A 174 16.12 -14.68 10.58
CA LYS A 174 17.26 -13.78 10.87
C LYS A 174 18.24 -14.42 11.84
N GLN A 175 17.78 -15.02 12.94
CA GLN A 175 18.63 -15.68 13.92
C GLN A 175 19.39 -16.89 13.33
N MET A 176 18.76 -17.66 12.45
CA MET A 176 19.41 -18.80 11.79
C MET A 176 20.50 -18.34 10.83
N VAL A 177 20.22 -17.35 9.99
CA VAL A 177 21.20 -16.81 9.02
C VAL A 177 22.35 -16.09 9.74
N ALA A 178 22.08 -15.43 10.87
CA ALA A 178 23.10 -14.78 11.70
C ALA A 178 24.15 -15.75 12.27
N LYS A 179 23.86 -17.05 12.34
CA LYS A 179 24.83 -18.08 12.79
C LYS A 179 25.78 -18.50 11.68
N MET A 180 25.48 -18.21 10.42
CA MET A 180 26.31 -18.58 9.28
C MET A 180 27.60 -17.76 9.25
N ASN A 181 28.69 -18.36 8.75
CA ASN A 181 29.94 -17.61 8.62
C ASN A 181 29.78 -16.54 7.52
N ASN A 182 30.59 -15.48 7.61
CA ASN A 182 30.53 -14.32 6.71
C ASN A 182 29.18 -13.59 6.74
N PHE A 183 28.38 -13.74 7.81
CA PHE A 183 27.11 -13.04 7.98
C PHE A 183 27.23 -11.52 7.82
N THR A 184 28.26 -10.89 8.42
CA THR A 184 28.47 -9.44 8.33
C THR A 184 28.64 -8.98 6.89
N LEU A 185 29.47 -9.68 6.11
CA LEU A 185 29.67 -9.40 4.68
C LEU A 185 28.37 -9.61 3.89
N GLY A 186 27.71 -10.77 4.09
CA GLY A 186 26.47 -11.08 3.40
C GLY A 186 25.35 -10.09 3.70
N LYS A 187 25.25 -9.62 4.96
CA LYS A 187 24.32 -8.57 5.38
C LYS A 187 24.63 -7.25 4.70
N GLN A 188 25.90 -6.84 4.64
CA GLN A 188 26.31 -5.60 3.98
C GLN A 188 25.94 -5.61 2.49
N ILE A 189 26.24 -6.71 1.79
CA ILE A 189 25.86 -6.89 0.38
C ILE A 189 24.34 -6.81 0.20
N ALA A 190 23.59 -7.53 1.03
CA ALA A 190 22.13 -7.54 0.98
C ALA A 190 21.52 -6.15 1.26
N SER A 191 22.02 -5.43 2.26
CA SER A 191 21.57 -4.07 2.58
C SER A 191 21.86 -3.08 1.46
N ASN A 192 23.06 -3.12 0.87
CA ASN A 192 23.42 -2.26 -0.26
C ASN A 192 22.51 -2.48 -1.48
N ILE A 193 22.28 -3.75 -1.85
CA ILE A 193 21.39 -4.10 -2.96
C ILE A 193 19.96 -3.64 -2.65
N THR A 194 19.47 -3.89 -1.44
CA THR A 194 18.12 -3.51 -1.02
C THR A 194 17.93 -2.00 -1.01
N GLU A 195 18.93 -1.24 -0.55
CA GLU A 195 18.92 0.23 -0.61
C GLU A 195 18.81 0.73 -2.05
N LEU A 196 19.53 0.11 -2.99
CA LEU A 196 19.42 0.44 -4.42
C LEU A 196 18.04 0.06 -4.99
N ILE A 197 17.47 -1.09 -4.62
CA ILE A 197 16.09 -1.46 -5.00
C ILE A 197 15.12 -0.39 -4.52
N MET A 198 15.22 0.02 -3.24
CA MET A 198 14.35 1.04 -2.66
C MET A 198 14.49 2.40 -3.36
N ARG A 199 15.68 2.76 -3.82
CA ARG A 199 15.94 4.03 -4.51
C ARG A 199 15.51 4.02 -5.97
N GLN A 200 15.78 2.93 -6.69
CA GLN A 200 15.65 2.90 -8.15
C GLN A 200 14.38 2.20 -8.63
N TRP A 201 14.04 1.04 -8.06
CA TRP A 201 12.93 0.21 -8.55
C TRP A 201 11.61 0.48 -7.82
N TRP A 202 11.65 0.97 -6.59
CA TRP A 202 10.48 1.06 -5.72
C TRP A 202 9.32 1.90 -6.28
N ASN A 203 9.66 2.92 -7.05
CA ASN A 203 8.70 3.85 -7.66
C ASN A 203 8.40 3.52 -9.13
N GLU A 204 8.95 2.43 -9.66
CA GLU A 204 8.59 1.95 -11.00
C GLU A 204 7.14 1.41 -11.03
N SER A 205 6.65 1.09 -12.23
CA SER A 205 5.39 0.36 -12.37
C SER A 205 5.45 -0.97 -11.60
N THR A 206 4.33 -1.36 -10.99
CA THR A 206 4.20 -2.60 -10.21
C THR A 206 4.71 -3.82 -10.98
N SER A 207 4.35 -3.95 -12.26
CA SER A 207 4.82 -5.06 -13.10
C SER A 207 6.34 -5.05 -13.30
N SER A 208 6.95 -3.87 -13.46
CA SER A 208 8.40 -3.73 -13.60
C SER A 208 9.10 -4.11 -12.29
N LEU A 209 8.65 -3.56 -11.16
CA LEU A 209 9.21 -3.87 -9.84
C LEU A 209 9.15 -5.37 -9.55
N VAL A 210 7.99 -6.01 -9.76
CA VAL A 210 7.83 -7.45 -9.53
C VAL A 210 8.74 -8.25 -10.45
N ASN A 211 8.78 -7.95 -11.75
CA ASN A 211 9.64 -8.66 -12.70
C ASN A 211 11.13 -8.51 -12.36
N ASN A 212 11.56 -7.31 -11.95
CA ASN A 212 12.94 -7.04 -11.56
C ASN A 212 13.33 -7.81 -10.29
N LEU A 213 12.45 -7.84 -9.28
CA LEU A 213 12.67 -8.62 -8.06
C LEU A 213 12.73 -10.13 -8.34
N GLN A 214 11.83 -10.64 -9.18
CA GLN A 214 11.82 -12.04 -9.59
C GLN A 214 13.10 -12.41 -10.35
N THR A 215 13.57 -11.53 -11.24
CA THR A 215 14.83 -11.71 -11.97
C THR A 215 16.02 -11.73 -11.01
N LEU A 216 16.08 -10.79 -10.05
CA LEU A 216 17.12 -10.72 -9.02
C LEU A 216 17.18 -11.99 -8.15
N ILE A 217 16.03 -12.52 -7.74
CA ILE A 217 15.96 -13.79 -6.98
C ILE A 217 16.49 -14.96 -7.81
N ASN A 218 16.10 -15.04 -9.09
CA ASN A 218 16.55 -16.11 -9.98
C ASN A 218 18.06 -16.03 -10.24
N GLU A 219 18.57 -14.86 -10.64
CA GLU A 219 19.98 -14.67 -10.95
C GLU A 219 20.88 -14.89 -9.73
N SER A 220 20.56 -14.32 -8.56
CA SER A 220 21.33 -14.55 -7.33
C SER A 220 21.44 -16.04 -6.99
N SER A 221 20.34 -16.80 -7.15
CA SER A 221 20.34 -18.25 -6.92
C SER A 221 21.18 -19.02 -7.95
N GLU A 222 21.17 -18.58 -9.20
CA GLU A 222 21.89 -19.22 -10.30
C GLU A 222 23.39 -19.01 -10.19
N ILE A 223 23.84 -17.81 -9.82
CA ILE A 223 25.27 -17.50 -9.64
C ILE A 223 25.87 -18.44 -8.59
N CYS A 224 25.27 -18.51 -7.40
CA CYS A 224 25.77 -19.40 -6.35
C CYS A 224 25.70 -20.89 -6.75
N SER A 225 24.68 -21.28 -7.53
CA SER A 225 24.54 -22.66 -8.01
C SER A 225 25.56 -23.04 -9.09
N ARG A 226 25.93 -22.11 -9.98
CA ARG A 226 26.96 -22.33 -11.01
C ARG A 226 28.35 -22.48 -10.39
N GLN A 227 28.66 -21.69 -9.36
CA GLN A 227 29.90 -21.85 -8.58
C GLN A 227 30.01 -23.23 -7.91
N PHE A 228 28.87 -23.83 -7.55
CA PHE A 228 28.82 -25.21 -7.07
C PHE A 228 29.06 -26.24 -8.19
N ALA A 229 28.54 -26.02 -9.40
CA ALA A 229 28.68 -26.94 -10.53
C ALA A 229 30.11 -26.98 -11.11
N SER A 230 30.82 -25.84 -11.14
CA SER A 230 32.19 -25.74 -11.67
C SER A 230 33.25 -26.50 -10.85
N GLY A 231 32.94 -26.89 -9.61
CA GLY A 231 33.82 -27.70 -8.74
C GLY A 231 33.78 -29.22 -8.97
N LYS A 232 32.89 -29.75 -9.83
CA LYS A 232 32.68 -31.21 -9.98
C LYS A 232 33.64 -31.87 -10.97
N LYS A 233 34.89 -32.08 -10.53
CA LYS A 233 35.76 -33.16 -11.05
C LYS A 233 36.39 -34.05 -9.99
N LYS A 234 36.00 -33.96 -8.70
CA LYS A 234 36.46 -34.91 -7.68
C LYS A 234 35.28 -35.62 -7.02
N ARG A 235 35.37 -36.97 -7.00
CA ARG A 235 34.48 -37.87 -6.28
C ARG A 235 34.27 -37.34 -4.86
N TRP A 236 33.01 -37.18 -4.48
CA TRP A 236 32.59 -36.63 -3.21
C TRP A 236 33.03 -37.56 -2.08
N PRO A 237 33.76 -37.09 -1.04
CA PRO A 237 33.76 -37.78 0.23
C PRO A 237 32.35 -37.68 0.84
N PRO A 238 31.90 -38.67 1.62
CA PRO A 238 30.64 -38.55 2.34
C PRO A 238 30.75 -37.34 3.29
N CYS A 239 29.86 -36.35 3.19
CA CYS A 239 29.74 -35.24 4.16
C CYS A 239 29.37 -35.85 5.53
N TRP A 240 30.34 -36.35 6.27
CA TRP A 240 30.20 -36.73 7.67
C TRP A 240 30.93 -35.67 8.50
N ARG A 241 30.13 -34.85 9.21
CA ARG A 241 30.50 -33.91 10.28
C ARG A 241 30.81 -32.43 9.96
N THR A 242 30.71 -31.94 8.73
CA THR A 242 30.91 -30.50 8.42
C THR A 242 29.68 -29.87 7.78
N LYS A 243 29.34 -28.65 8.21
CA LYS A 243 28.22 -27.85 7.70
C LYS A 243 28.39 -27.65 6.18
N CYS A 244 27.67 -28.41 5.35
CA CYS A 244 27.88 -28.41 3.90
C CYS A 244 27.09 -27.26 3.25
N TYR A 245 27.74 -26.12 2.99
CA TYR A 245 27.16 -24.95 2.29
C TYR A 245 26.64 -25.26 0.89
N SER A 246 27.12 -26.34 0.27
CA SER A 246 26.54 -26.91 -0.95
C SER A 246 25.08 -27.32 -0.78
N ASP A 247 24.72 -27.89 0.38
CA ASP A 247 23.33 -28.31 0.67
C ASP A 247 22.44 -27.09 0.95
N VAL A 248 23.02 -26.03 1.52
CA VAL A 248 22.35 -24.73 1.71
C VAL A 248 21.96 -24.15 0.35
N ILE A 249 22.91 -24.04 -0.59
CA ILE A 249 22.65 -23.51 -1.95
C ILE A 249 21.65 -24.39 -2.69
N LYS A 250 21.77 -25.72 -2.61
CA LYS A 250 20.84 -26.64 -3.27
C LYS A 250 19.41 -26.47 -2.77
N LEU A 251 19.23 -26.34 -1.45
CA LEU A 251 17.90 -26.13 -0.87
C LEU A 251 17.34 -24.75 -1.20
N ALA A 252 18.15 -23.70 -1.08
CA ALA A 252 17.76 -22.35 -1.48
C ALA A 252 17.28 -22.35 -2.94
N TYR A 253 18.07 -22.90 -3.86
CA TYR A 253 17.70 -23.03 -5.27
C TYR A 253 16.37 -23.77 -5.47
N SER A 254 16.13 -24.87 -4.74
CA SER A 254 14.86 -25.61 -4.83
C SER A 254 13.66 -24.82 -4.29
N GLY A 255 13.86 -23.94 -3.32
CA GLY A 255 12.83 -23.10 -2.72
C GLY A 255 12.58 -21.77 -3.44
N ARG A 256 13.44 -21.38 -4.40
CA ARG A 256 13.38 -20.06 -5.06
C ARG A 256 12.00 -19.69 -5.60
N GLY A 257 11.26 -20.68 -6.13
CA GLY A 257 9.93 -20.48 -6.72
C GLY A 257 8.93 -19.89 -5.72
N TYR A 258 8.98 -20.29 -4.44
CA TYR A 258 8.10 -19.73 -3.41
C TYR A 258 8.40 -18.25 -3.15
N LEU A 259 9.68 -17.86 -3.15
CA LEU A 259 10.08 -16.47 -2.97
C LEU A 259 9.70 -15.61 -4.19
N THR A 260 9.93 -16.12 -5.40
CA THR A 260 9.54 -15.48 -6.67
C THR A 260 8.02 -15.25 -6.74
N GLN A 261 7.22 -16.27 -6.42
CA GLN A 261 5.76 -16.18 -6.41
C GLN A 261 5.28 -15.17 -5.36
N TYR A 262 5.90 -15.16 -4.18
CA TYR A 262 5.50 -14.25 -3.11
C TYR A 262 5.66 -12.76 -3.48
N MET A 263 6.54 -12.41 -4.44
CA MET A 263 6.65 -11.03 -4.95
C MET A 263 5.35 -10.54 -5.61
N GLU A 264 4.47 -11.43 -6.09
CA GLU A 264 3.15 -11.08 -6.64
C GLU A 264 2.19 -10.49 -5.59
N THR A 265 2.52 -10.65 -4.29
CA THR A 265 1.81 -9.94 -3.21
C THR A 265 1.88 -8.42 -3.39
N ILE A 266 2.95 -7.89 -4.00
CA ILE A 266 3.08 -6.46 -4.38
C ILE A 266 1.97 -6.09 -5.37
N THR A 267 1.73 -6.90 -6.40
CA THR A 267 0.64 -6.68 -7.37
C THR A 267 -0.72 -6.66 -6.68
N SER A 268 -0.94 -7.58 -5.75
CA SER A 268 -2.20 -7.66 -5.01
C SER A 268 -2.40 -6.44 -4.09
N ALA A 269 -1.33 -5.94 -3.46
CA ALA A 269 -1.36 -4.72 -2.67
C ALA A 269 -1.62 -3.48 -3.55
N ASP A 270 -0.82 -3.26 -4.59
CA ASP A 270 -0.92 -2.09 -5.47
C ASP A 270 -2.27 -2.03 -6.23
N GLY A 271 -2.88 -3.19 -6.49
CA GLY A 271 -4.22 -3.31 -7.08
C GLY A 271 -5.36 -2.88 -6.15
N LEU A 272 -5.12 -2.61 -4.87
CA LEU A 272 -6.13 -2.04 -3.98
C LEU A 272 -6.48 -0.61 -4.41
N ASP A 273 -7.75 -0.37 -4.70
CA ASP A 273 -8.27 0.97 -4.99
C ASP A 273 -9.53 1.20 -4.15
N ALA A 274 -9.52 2.24 -3.30
CA ALA A 274 -10.65 2.59 -2.45
C ALA A 274 -11.91 2.95 -3.23
N ARG A 275 -11.79 3.37 -4.49
CA ARG A 275 -12.92 3.68 -5.37
C ARG A 275 -13.66 2.42 -5.81
N ASN A 276 -13.00 1.27 -5.76
CA ASN A 276 -13.63 -0.01 -6.06
C ASN A 276 -14.65 -0.37 -4.96
N ARG A 277 -15.82 -0.87 -5.38
CA ARG A 277 -16.86 -1.36 -4.46
C ARG A 277 -16.35 -2.52 -3.60
N ASN A 278 -15.46 -3.34 -4.16
CA ASN A 278 -14.96 -4.57 -3.54
C ASN A 278 -13.66 -4.39 -2.75
N VAL A 279 -13.18 -3.15 -2.54
CA VAL A 279 -11.91 -2.91 -1.84
C VAL A 279 -11.86 -3.52 -0.44
N SER A 280 -12.98 -3.54 0.28
CA SER A 280 -13.08 -4.16 1.61
C SER A 280 -12.83 -5.67 1.57
N ALA A 281 -13.36 -6.35 0.55
CA ALA A 281 -13.15 -7.77 0.33
C ALA A 281 -11.72 -8.06 -0.16
N SER A 282 -11.16 -7.21 -1.02
CA SER A 282 -9.77 -7.33 -1.47
C SER A 282 -8.79 -7.13 -0.31
N LEU A 283 -9.03 -6.14 0.55
CA LEU A 283 -8.24 -5.86 1.73
C LEU A 283 -8.26 -7.05 2.70
N ALA A 284 -9.42 -7.63 2.97
CA ALA A 284 -9.56 -8.80 3.82
C ALA A 284 -8.84 -10.06 3.30
N LYS A 285 -8.64 -10.18 1.99
CA LYS A 285 -7.94 -11.33 1.36
C LYS A 285 -6.42 -11.27 1.47
N LEU A 286 -5.83 -10.10 1.73
CA LEU A 286 -4.38 -9.91 1.68
C LEU A 286 -3.64 -10.43 2.92
N LEU A 287 -4.35 -10.65 4.02
CA LEU A 287 -3.74 -11.06 5.29
C LEU A 287 -4.17 -12.46 5.72
N PRO A 288 -3.23 -13.29 6.20
CA PRO A 288 -3.54 -14.62 6.69
C PRO A 288 -4.29 -14.57 8.04
N ASN A 289 -4.76 -15.76 8.45
CA ASN A 289 -5.54 -15.99 9.66
C ASN A 289 -4.88 -15.42 10.93
N GLY A 290 -5.70 -15.03 11.93
CA GLY A 290 -5.23 -14.55 13.24
C GLY A 290 -5.76 -13.16 13.60
N ASN A 291 -5.04 -12.46 14.48
CA ASN A 291 -5.45 -11.14 14.98
C ASN A 291 -5.58 -10.09 13.86
N LEU A 292 -4.63 -10.09 12.91
CA LEU A 292 -4.69 -9.23 11.72
C LEU A 292 -5.94 -9.48 10.87
N SER A 293 -6.36 -10.73 10.72
CA SER A 293 -7.60 -11.07 10.02
C SER A 293 -8.83 -10.51 10.74
N SER A 294 -8.85 -10.54 12.09
CA SER A 294 -9.94 -9.93 12.86
C SER A 294 -10.01 -8.41 12.67
N ILE A 295 -8.87 -7.73 12.80
CA ILE A 295 -8.76 -6.27 12.66
C ILE A 295 -9.17 -5.84 11.26
N ILE A 296 -8.61 -6.48 10.22
CA ILE A 296 -8.92 -6.12 8.84
C ILE A 296 -10.39 -6.37 8.47
N ASN A 297 -11.00 -7.45 8.99
CA ASN A 297 -12.41 -7.73 8.78
C ASN A 297 -13.31 -6.74 9.51
N ALA A 298 -12.94 -6.30 10.71
CA ALA A 298 -13.65 -5.23 11.41
C ALA A 298 -13.58 -3.92 10.63
N THR A 299 -12.38 -3.50 10.23
CA THR A 299 -12.16 -2.27 9.48
C THR A 299 -12.84 -2.30 8.10
N ALA A 300 -12.77 -3.43 7.39
CA ALA A 300 -13.48 -3.64 6.12
C ALA A 300 -15.01 -3.51 6.27
N ARG A 301 -15.60 -4.05 7.36
CA ARG A 301 -17.02 -3.89 7.65
C ARG A 301 -17.39 -2.44 7.92
N ASP A 302 -16.55 -1.71 8.65
CA ASP A 302 -16.81 -0.30 8.95
C ASP A 302 -16.69 0.59 7.71
N MET A 303 -15.80 0.26 6.75
CA MET A 303 -15.76 0.93 5.43
C MET A 303 -17.08 0.73 4.67
N VAL A 304 -17.63 -0.49 4.67
CA VAL A 304 -18.92 -0.78 4.01
C VAL A 304 -20.05 0.01 4.68
N LYS A 305 -20.10 0.03 6.02
CA LYS A 305 -21.11 0.80 6.76
C LYS A 305 -21.02 2.29 6.46
N LEU A 306 -19.82 2.86 6.48
CA LEU A 306 -19.63 4.29 6.25
C LEU A 306 -20.04 4.68 4.81
N ARG A 307 -19.73 3.83 3.82
CA ARG A 307 -20.21 4.00 2.44
C ARG A 307 -21.74 3.96 2.35
N ASN A 308 -22.39 3.04 3.07
CA ASN A 308 -23.86 2.97 3.12
C ASN A 308 -24.48 4.23 3.75
N VAL A 309 -23.90 4.72 4.86
CA VAL A 309 -24.36 5.95 5.52
C VAL A 309 -24.24 7.15 4.57
N LYS A 310 -23.14 7.27 3.82
CA LYS A 310 -23.00 8.30 2.78
C LYS A 310 -24.10 8.20 1.71
N THR A 311 -24.37 7.00 1.19
CA THR A 311 -25.45 6.81 0.21
C THR A 311 -26.81 7.22 0.78
N GLN A 312 -27.07 6.93 2.06
CA GLN A 312 -28.30 7.35 2.72
C GLN A 312 -28.36 8.87 2.93
N LEU A 313 -27.26 9.52 3.27
CA LEU A 313 -27.16 10.99 3.38
C LEU A 313 -27.45 11.66 2.03
N GLN A 314 -26.86 11.16 0.94
CA GLN A 314 -27.11 11.69 -0.41
C GLN A 314 -28.60 11.55 -0.82
N LYS A 315 -29.25 10.44 -0.45
CA LYS A 315 -30.69 10.26 -0.68
C LYS A 315 -31.52 11.23 0.15
N ALA A 316 -31.22 11.37 1.44
CA ALA A 316 -31.92 12.30 2.32
C ALA A 316 -31.76 13.75 1.84
N ARG A 317 -30.58 14.11 1.35
CA ARG A 317 -30.30 15.41 0.73
C ARG A 317 -31.14 15.64 -0.53
N ALA A 318 -31.22 14.66 -1.42
CA ALA A 318 -32.04 14.79 -2.64
C ALA A 318 -33.53 15.00 -2.29
N ILE A 319 -34.03 14.30 -1.26
CA ILE A 319 -35.38 14.50 -0.73
C ILE A 319 -35.53 15.90 -0.16
N TYR A 320 -34.59 16.34 0.70
CA TYR A 320 -34.59 17.69 1.29
C TYR A 320 -34.64 18.79 0.22
N VAL A 321 -33.77 18.73 -0.79
CA VAL A 321 -33.74 19.70 -1.90
C VAL A 321 -35.06 19.70 -2.67
N ALA A 322 -35.63 18.52 -2.94
CA ALA A 322 -36.92 18.41 -3.61
C ALA A 322 -38.07 18.98 -2.78
N THR A 323 -38.08 18.74 -1.46
CA THR A 323 -39.07 19.31 -0.53
C THR A 323 -38.94 20.84 -0.48
N VAL A 324 -37.72 21.38 -0.35
CA VAL A 324 -37.47 22.83 -0.38
C VAL A 324 -37.94 23.45 -1.69
N GLN A 325 -37.67 22.80 -2.82
CA GLN A 325 -38.12 23.29 -4.13
C GLN A 325 -39.65 23.30 -4.25
N ARG A 326 -40.31 22.22 -3.81
CA ARG A 326 -41.77 22.14 -3.78
C ARG A 326 -42.39 23.19 -2.85
N GLU A 327 -41.82 23.42 -1.67
CA GLU A 327 -42.30 24.47 -0.77
C GLU A 327 -42.15 25.85 -1.40
N LYS A 328 -41.02 26.15 -2.05
CA LYS A 328 -40.86 27.42 -2.79
C LYS A 328 -41.89 27.59 -3.92
N GLU A 329 -42.25 26.50 -4.60
CA GLU A 329 -43.25 26.51 -5.68
C GLU A 329 -44.70 26.54 -5.17
N THR A 330 -44.95 26.04 -3.96
CA THR A 330 -46.29 25.91 -3.36
C THR A 330 -46.61 26.99 -2.33
N VAL A 331 -45.62 27.71 -1.80
CA VAL A 331 -45.84 28.97 -1.07
C VAL A 331 -46.48 29.93 -2.06
N PRO A 332 -47.79 30.19 -1.94
CA PRO A 332 -48.40 31.15 -2.83
C PRO A 332 -47.82 32.52 -2.47
N LEU A 333 -47.68 33.40 -3.47
CA LEU A 333 -47.62 34.85 -3.27
C LEU A 333 -48.93 35.28 -2.59
N SER A 334 -49.10 34.96 -1.30
CA SER A 334 -50.35 35.11 -0.54
C SER A 334 -50.24 36.11 0.59
N GLY A 335 -49.21 36.96 0.56
CA GLY A 335 -49.18 38.16 1.37
C GLY A 335 -50.03 39.24 0.71
N CYS A 336 -50.85 39.96 1.48
CA CYS A 336 -51.51 41.18 1.00
C CYS A 336 -50.54 42.11 0.27
N THR A 337 -49.26 42.12 0.65
CA THR A 337 -48.17 42.89 0.03
C THR A 337 -47.91 42.55 -1.44
N ASP A 338 -48.05 41.28 -1.86
CA ASP A 338 -47.83 40.86 -3.25
C ASP A 338 -49.07 41.10 -4.12
N LEU A 339 -50.26 40.93 -3.55
CA LEU A 339 -51.51 41.39 -4.15
C LEU A 339 -51.51 42.91 -4.33
N TRP A 340 -51.01 43.66 -3.35
CA TRP A 340 -50.85 45.12 -3.44
C TRP A 340 -49.84 45.52 -4.51
N LYS A 341 -48.70 44.82 -4.63
CA LYS A 341 -47.73 45.08 -5.69
C LYS A 341 -48.30 44.80 -7.08
N GLN A 342 -49.01 43.69 -7.26
CA GLN A 342 -49.70 43.38 -8.53
C GLN A 342 -50.80 44.39 -8.86
N LEU A 343 -51.53 44.89 -7.85
CA LEU A 343 -52.54 45.93 -8.04
C LEU A 343 -51.88 47.24 -8.49
N LEU A 344 -50.80 47.67 -7.83
CA LEU A 344 -50.06 48.90 -8.15
C LEU A 344 -49.44 48.88 -9.55
N THR A 345 -48.93 47.74 -10.00
CA THR A 345 -48.43 47.57 -11.39
C THR A 345 -49.57 47.65 -12.41
N PHE A 346 -50.77 47.18 -12.07
CA PHE A 346 -51.94 47.25 -12.95
C PHE A 346 -52.50 48.67 -13.12
N VAL A 347 -52.32 49.56 -12.14
CA VAL A 347 -52.78 50.96 -12.22
C VAL A 347 -51.70 51.92 -12.73
N GLY A 348 -50.53 51.41 -13.16
CA GLY A 348 -49.47 52.22 -13.76
C GLY A 348 -48.76 53.15 -12.78
N TRP A 349 -48.76 52.84 -11.49
CA TRP A 349 -47.91 53.50 -10.50
C TRP A 349 -46.76 52.58 -10.14
N GLU A 350 -45.63 52.80 -10.81
CA GLU A 350 -44.30 52.46 -10.26
C GLU A 350 -43.77 53.62 -9.42
#